data_AF-A0A1W9M2W1-F1
#
_entry.id   AF-A0A1W9M2W1-F1
#
_cell.length_a   1.000
_cell.length_b   1.000
_cell.length_c   1.000
_cell.angle_alpha   90.00
_cell.angle_beta   90.00
_cell.angle_gamma   90.00
#
_symmetry.space_group_name_H-M   'P 1'
#
loop_
_entity.id
_entity.type
_entity.pdbx_description
1 polymer ?
#
loop_
_entity_poly.entity_id
_entity_poly.type
_entity_poly.pdbx_seq_one_letter_code
_entity_poly.pdbx_strand_id
1 'polypeptide(L)' 'MQIMTVNSILQNISLLPPEDQYVIAEILSKRVCELRRNRLALRAQEAEENWKSGNTVSGSAADLMKAVSDD' A
#
# COMPACT_ATOMS: atom_id res chain seq x y z
N MET A 1 26.01 6.73 -0.23
CA MET A 1 24.78 6.28 -0.91
C MET A 1 24.30 7.44 -1.77
N GLN A 2 24.33 7.32 -3.09
CA GLN A 2 23.94 8.41 -3.97
C GLN A 2 22.41 8.54 -3.93
N ILE A 3 21.90 9.68 -3.46
CA ILE A 3 20.46 9.97 -3.45
C ILE A 3 20.08 10.27 -4.89
N MET A 4 19.60 9.26 -5.61
CA MET A 4 18.98 9.48 -6.92
C MET A 4 17.67 10.21 -6.72
N THR A 5 17.53 11.37 -7.35
CA THR A 5 16.26 12.09 -7.41
C THR A 5 15.35 11.43 -8.43
N VAL A 6 14.03 11.55 -8.24
CA VAL A 6 13.04 11.04 -9.21
C VAL A 6 13.34 11.55 -10.62
N ASN A 7 13.70 12.83 -10.75
CA ASN A 7 14.03 13.42 -12.04
C ASN A 7 15.26 12.78 -12.69
N SER A 8 16.32 12.50 -11.92
CA SER A 8 17.51 11.81 -12.46
C SER A 8 17.19 10.38 -12.93
N ILE A 9 16.26 9.69 -12.28
CA ILE A 9 15.82 8.35 -12.69
C ILE A 9 15.03 8.44 -14.01
N LEU A 10 14.10 9.39 -14.11
CA LEU A 10 13.31 9.61 -15.32
C LEU A 10 14.19 10.00 -16.51
N GLN A 11 15.21 10.83 -16.30
CA GLN A 11 16.19 11.16 -17.33
C GLN A 11 16.92 9.91 -17.83
N ASN A 12 17.38 9.04 -16.93
CA ASN A 12 18.04 7.80 -17.34
C ASN A 12 17.09 6.86 -18.11
N ILE A 13 15.82 6.76 -17.69
CA ILE A 13 14.81 5.97 -18.42
C ILE A 13 14.58 6.55 -19.82
N SER A 14 14.57 7.88 -19.97
CA SER A 14 14.33 8.54 -21.25
C SER A 14 15.41 8.28 -22.31
N LEU A 15 16.61 7.83 -21.88
CA LEU A 15 17.71 7.47 -22.79
C LEU A 15 17.54 6.05 -23.38
N LEU A 16 16.61 5.26 -22.85
CA LEU A 16 16.33 3.90 -23.34
C LEU A 16 15.45 3.94 -24.61
N PRO A 17 15.49 2.90 -25.45
CA PRO A 17 14.52 2.73 -26.53
C PRO A 17 13.07 2.82 -26.03
N PRO A 18 12.11 3.31 -26.83
CA PRO A 18 10.72 3.43 -26.42
C PRO A 18 10.11 2.14 -25.88
N GLU A 19 10.44 0.99 -26.45
CA GLU A 19 9.91 -0.31 -25.99
C GLU A 19 10.35 -0.67 -24.57
N ASP A 20 11.62 -0.39 -24.24
CA ASP A 20 12.12 -0.60 -22.89
C ASP A 20 11.46 0.36 -21.89
N GLN A 21 11.17 1.60 -22.31
CA GLN A 21 10.44 2.56 -21.48
C GLN A 21 9.02 2.06 -21.18
N TYR A 22 8.31 1.49 -22.17
CA TYR A 22 6.98 0.91 -21.96
C TYR A 22 7.03 -0.29 -21.02
N VAL A 23 7.99 -1.19 -21.18
CA VAL A 23 8.18 -2.34 -20.29
C VAL A 23 8.43 -1.89 -18.84
N ILE A 24 9.27 -0.87 -18.65
CA ILE A 24 9.54 -0.31 -17.32
C ILE A 24 8.27 0.26 -16.69
N ALA A 25 7.48 1.02 -17.45
CA ALA A 25 6.23 1.59 -16.97
C ALA A 25 5.24 0.50 -16.53
N GLU A 26 5.10 -0.56 -17.32
CA GLU A 26 4.24 -1.70 -16.99
C GLU A 26 4.70 -2.42 -15.71
N ILE A 27 6.00 -2.71 -15.59
CA ILE A 27 6.58 -3.36 -14.42
C ILE A 27 6.37 -2.51 -13.17
N LEU A 28 6.60 -1.20 -13.24
CA LEU A 28 6.41 -0.30 -12.12
C LEU A 28 4.94 -0.26 -11.68
N SER A 29 4.01 -0.19 -12.62
CA SER A 29 2.58 -0.24 -12.32
C SER A 29 2.21 -1.53 -11.58
N LYS A 30 2.68 -2.69 -12.06
CA LYS A 30 2.44 -3.99 -11.41
C LYS A 30 2.99 -4.03 -9.98
N ARG A 31 4.22 -3.53 -9.77
CA ARG A 31 4.84 -3.47 -8.45
C ARG A 31 4.07 -2.58 -7.47
N VAL A 32 3.55 -1.44 -7.92
CA VAL A 32 2.72 -0.57 -7.07
C VAL A 32 1.44 -1.28 -6.65
N CYS A 33 0.79 -2.01 -7.57
CA CYS A 33 -0.38 -2.83 -7.24
C CYS A 33 -0.05 -3.94 -6.22
N GLU A 34 1.09 -4.62 -6.38
CA GLU A 34 1.57 -5.65 -5.46
C GLU A 34 1.84 -5.10 -4.06
N LEU A 35 2.49 -3.94 -3.96
CA LEU A 35 2.72 -3.27 -2.68
C LEU A 35 1.40 -2.95 -1.97
N ARG A 36 0.39 -2.49 -2.70
CA ARG A 36 -0.94 -2.25 -2.14
C ARG A 36 -1.60 -3.54 -1.66
N ARG A 37 -1.53 -4.61 -2.45
CA ARG A 37 -2.08 -5.93 -2.07
C ARG A 37 -1.41 -6.48 -0.82
N ASN A 38 -0.09 -6.38 -0.72
CA ASN A 38 0.66 -6.84 0.45
C ASN A 38 0.27 -6.06 1.71
N ARG A 39 0.09 -4.74 1.62
CA ARG A 39 -0.41 -3.94 2.75
C ARG A 39 -1.81 -4.36 3.20
N LEU A 40 -2.70 -4.66 2.25
CA LEU A 40 -4.05 -5.15 2.58
C LEU A 40 -4.00 -6.53 3.24
N ALA A 41 -3.17 -7.43 2.72
CA ALA A 41 -2.99 -8.76 3.29
C ALA A 41 -2.45 -8.70 4.73
N LEU A 42 -1.45 -7.85 4.98
CA LEU A 42 -0.92 -7.62 6.33
C LEU A 42 -2.00 -7.10 7.29
N ARG A 43 -2.78 -6.09 6.87
CA ARG A 43 -3.87 -5.56 7.72
C ARG A 43 -4.98 -6.57 7.97
N ALA A 44 -5.28 -7.42 6.99
CA ALA A 44 -6.25 -8.50 7.16
C ALA A 44 -5.76 -9.53 8.18
N GLN A 45 -4.48 -9.90 8.10
CA GLN A 45 -3.84 -10.79 9.06
C GLN A 45 -3.86 -10.19 10.48
N GLU A 46 -3.46 -8.93 10.64
CA GLU A 46 -3.52 -8.21 11.92
C GLU A 46 -4.94 -8.19 12.50
N ALA A 47 -5.96 -7.96 11.66
CA ALA A 47 -7.36 -7.98 12.08
C ALA A 47 -7.82 -9.37 12.54
N GLU A 48 -7.42 -10.43 11.83
CA GLU A 48 -7.72 -11.82 12.19
C GLU A 48 -7.05 -12.21 13.52
N GLU A 49 -5.78 -11.82 13.71
CA GLU A 49 -5.04 -12.05 14.95
C GLU A 49 -5.67 -11.29 16.13
N ASN A 50 -6.09 -10.05 15.93
CA ASN A 50 -6.80 -9.27 16.95
C ASN A 50 -8.14 -9.93 17.34
N TRP A 51 -8.87 -10.46 16.36
CA TRP A 51 -10.11 -11.19 16.63
C TRP A 51 -9.85 -12.48 17.42
N LYS A 52 -8.88 -13.30 16.99
CA LYS A 52 -8.52 -14.55 17.67
C LYS A 52 -8.01 -14.35 19.09
N SER A 53 -7.27 -13.27 19.34
CA SER A 53 -6.72 -12.92 20.65
C SER A 53 -7.71 -12.20 21.57
N GLY A 54 -8.94 -11.94 21.12
CA GLY A 54 -9.95 -11.20 21.89
C GLY A 54 -9.65 -9.71 22.01
N ASN A 55 -8.66 -9.19 21.28
CA ASN A 55 -8.35 -7.77 21.17
C ASN A 55 -9.30 -7.06 20.18
N THR A 56 -10.59 -7.35 20.30
CA THR A 56 -11.66 -6.74 19.51
C THR A 56 -12.78 -6.28 20.43
N VAL A 57 -13.36 -5.12 20.13
CA VAL A 57 -14.54 -4.61 20.84
C VAL A 57 -15.77 -5.08 20.10
N SER A 58 -16.72 -5.69 20.81
CA SER A 58 -18.05 -6.00 20.31
C SER A 58 -19.03 -4.93 20.76
N GLY A 59 -19.94 -4.53 19.86
CA GLY A 59 -20.89 -3.46 20.15
C GLY A 59 -21.91 -3.30 19.03
N SER A 60 -22.97 -2.57 19.31
CA SER A 60 -23.98 -2.18 18.33
C SER A 60 -23.48 -1.04 17.44
N ALA A 61 -24.21 -0.76 16.35
CA ALA A 61 -23.94 0.41 15.51
C ALA A 61 -23.99 1.73 16.31
N ALA A 62 -24.81 1.81 17.36
CA ALA A 62 -24.87 2.98 18.23
C ALA A 62 -23.59 3.15 19.07
N ASP A 63 -23.01 2.05 19.57
CA ASP A 63 -21.76 2.05 20.32
C ASP A 63 -20.58 2.47 19.44
N LEU A 64 -20.57 2.03 18.18
CA LEU A 64 -19.61 2.47 17.18
C LEU A 64 -19.70 3.97 16.90
N MET A 65 -20.91 4.49 16.66
CA MET A 65 -21.13 5.91 16.36
C MET A 65 -20.71 6.82 17.53
N LYS A 66 -20.92 6.35 18.77
CA LYS A 66 -20.48 7.04 19.97
C LYS A 66 -18.95 7.09 20.07
N ALA A 67 -18.27 5.96 19.86
CA ALA A 67 -16.81 5.90 19.88
C ALA A 67 -16.14 6.79 18.83
N VAL A 68 -16.74 6.90 17.63
CA VAL A 68 -16.23 7.78 16.56
C VAL A 68 -16.42 9.27 16.85
N SER A 69 -17.37 9.63 17.71
CA SER A 69 -17.68 11.03 18.06
C SER A 69 -16.86 11.56 19.24
N ASP A 70 -16.23 10.66 20.01
CA ASP A 70 -15.45 10.99 21.21
C ASP A 70 -13.92 11.10 20.95
N ASP A 71 -13.46 10.92 19.71
CA ASP A 71 -12.08 11.16 19.20
C ASP A 71 -11.91 12.57 18.61
#